data_AF-A0ABD3SW26-F1
#
_entry.id   AF-A0ABD3SW26-F1
#
_cell.length_a   1.000
_cell.length_b   1.000
_cell.length_c   1.000
_cell.angle_alpha   90.00
_cell.angle_beta   90.00
_cell.angle_gamma   90.00
#
_symmetry.space_group_name_H-M   'P 1'
#
loop_
_entity.id
_entity.type
_entity.pdbx_description
1 polymer ?
#
loop_
_entity_poly.entity_id
_entity_poly.type
_entity_poly.pdbx_seq_one_letter_code
_entity_poly.pdbx_strand_id
1 'polypeptide(L)'
;MAFKFTWVSIFKIFLLSGLIAAIVIACFTLPIEQILKDFLLWIEQDLGPWGPIVLSVAYIPLTVLAVPASVLTLGGGYLFGLPVGFVADSIGATIGAGAAFLLGRTIGRSFVISKLKDYPKFHAVAIAIERSGFKIVLLLRLVPLLPFNMLNYLLSVTPVPIAEYMLASWLGMMPITLALVYVGTTLKDLSDVTHGWNELSKTRWAFIVLGLVVSVVLMICVTRVAKAALEKALAENEDLESVVDNDIIPELREVMAESDVVNLHQQPLIIKNDNHQNDYLQGLASGTTGMLGLARTDISLHKQVVATKLNLPNKFSLCLPSSGTGILSIGGGKSVNSLKTTPLIINPVSTGVVFSQGQPSDEYFIDVKSIRVDGKSVSVKDSYLTIDKNGVGGAKISSIQNYTSLHSSIYKPLTRAFVKAAADMRIESVGSVAPFRACFRSGSIRRGLSGPVVPTIDLVLGGNDVYWRIEGGNSMVEIDRDIMCLGFLDGGSRPRTSNYLEFDLVSSQLKFTSSLLLQNKSCSRI
;
A
#
# COMPACT_ATOMS: atom_id res chain seq x y z
N MET A 1 11.70 25.06 17.53
CA MET A 1 10.60 24.30 18.16
C MET A 1 11.18 22.95 18.58
N ALA A 2 11.09 22.57 19.86
CA ALA A 2 11.80 21.39 20.37
C ALA A 2 11.08 20.09 20.01
N PHE A 3 11.78 19.15 19.38
CA PHE A 3 11.30 17.77 19.22
C PHE A 3 11.20 17.11 20.59
N LYS A 4 10.02 16.62 20.98
CA LYS A 4 9.85 15.74 22.15
C LYS A 4 10.42 14.35 21.85
N PHE A 5 11.74 14.24 21.89
CA PHE A 5 12.47 13.01 21.63
C PHE A 5 12.32 12.06 22.84
N THR A 6 11.49 11.03 22.70
CA THR A 6 11.31 10.02 23.75
C THR A 6 12.60 9.21 23.92
N TRP A 7 13.07 9.05 25.16
CA TRP A 7 14.31 8.30 25.48
C TRP A 7 14.33 6.89 24.87
N VAL A 8 13.18 6.22 24.82
CA VAL A 8 13.03 4.89 24.20
C VAL A 8 13.41 4.88 22.71
N SER A 9 13.15 5.96 21.98
CA SER A 9 13.55 6.08 20.57
C SER A 9 15.05 6.33 20.42
N ILE A 10 15.65 7.13 21.32
CA ILE A 10 17.12 7.32 21.35
C ILE A 10 17.80 5.98 21.61
N PHE A 11 17.34 5.22 22.62
CA PHE A 11 17.88 3.90 22.96
C PHE A 11 17.76 2.90 21.80
N LYS A 12 16.59 2.84 21.13
CA LYS A 12 16.39 1.98 19.95
C LYS A 12 17.27 2.38 18.77
N ILE A 13 17.46 3.68 18.51
CA ILE A 13 18.36 4.16 17.46
C ILE A 13 19.82 3.83 17.80
N PHE A 14 20.26 4.04 19.05
CA PHE A 14 21.61 3.69 19.49
C PHE A 14 21.89 2.19 19.37
N LEU A 15 20.95 1.34 19.82
CA LEU A 15 21.07 -0.11 19.75
C LEU A 15 21.08 -0.61 18.29
N LEU A 16 20.25 -0.02 17.42
CA LEU A 16 20.27 -0.31 15.98
C LEU A 16 21.57 0.16 15.31
N SER A 17 22.08 1.34 15.65
CA SER A 17 23.36 1.84 15.13
C SER A 17 24.55 1.03 15.65
N GLY A 18 24.49 0.55 16.90
CA GLY A 18 25.48 -0.35 17.48
C GLY A 18 25.48 -1.72 16.81
N LEU A 19 24.31 -2.27 16.51
CA LEU A 19 24.16 -3.50 15.74
C LEU A 19 24.70 -3.35 14.31
N ILE A 20 24.35 -2.26 13.62
CA ILE A 20 24.85 -1.98 12.26
C ILE A 20 26.36 -1.75 12.27
N ALA A 21 26.90 -1.00 13.25
CA ALA A 21 28.34 -0.83 13.41
C ALA A 21 29.04 -2.15 13.71
N ALA A 22 28.49 -3.00 14.58
CA ALA A 22 29.04 -4.32 14.86
C ALA A 22 29.03 -5.25 13.63
N ILE A 23 27.98 -5.21 12.80
CA ILE A 23 27.91 -5.94 11.53
C ILE A 23 28.95 -5.40 10.54
N VAL A 24 29.07 -4.08 10.37
CA VAL A 24 30.06 -3.47 9.47
C VAL A 24 31.49 -3.78 9.92
N ILE A 25 31.78 -3.65 11.22
CA ILE A 25 33.07 -4.02 11.80
C ILE A 25 33.32 -5.51 11.54
N ALA A 26 32.38 -6.39 11.85
CA ALA A 26 32.52 -7.83 11.61
C ALA A 26 32.79 -8.17 10.13
N CYS A 27 32.16 -7.49 9.17
CA CYS A 27 32.44 -7.66 7.74
C CYS A 27 33.86 -7.23 7.32
N PHE A 28 34.54 -6.37 8.10
CA PHE A 28 35.92 -5.96 7.85
C PHE A 28 36.96 -6.62 8.78
N THR A 29 36.56 -7.20 9.92
CA THR A 29 37.48 -7.82 10.89
C THR A 29 37.40 -9.34 10.96
N LEU A 30 36.32 -9.98 10.48
CA LEU A 30 36.24 -11.44 10.40
C LEU A 30 36.97 -11.90 9.13
N PRO A 31 37.89 -12.89 9.22
CA PRO A 31 38.55 -13.48 8.05
C PRO A 31 37.60 -14.47 7.36
N ILE A 32 36.47 -13.98 6.83
CA ILE A 32 35.37 -14.77 6.26
C ILE A 32 35.86 -15.71 5.15
N GLU A 33 36.78 -15.25 4.30
CA GLU A 33 37.41 -16.06 3.26
C GLU A 33 38.19 -17.26 3.83
N GLN A 34 38.89 -17.06 4.96
CA GLN A 34 39.68 -18.10 5.58
C GLN A 34 38.79 -19.09 6.34
N ILE A 35 37.80 -18.59 7.08
CA ILE A 35 36.76 -19.42 7.72
C ILE A 35 36.03 -20.29 6.67
N LEU A 36 35.75 -19.75 5.48
CA LEU A 36 35.16 -20.51 4.37
C LEU A 36 36.11 -21.57 3.80
N LYS A 37 37.42 -21.29 3.69
CA LYS A 37 38.43 -22.29 3.27
C LYS A 37 38.56 -23.40 4.30
N ASP A 38 38.71 -23.05 5.58
CA ASP A 38 38.83 -24.00 6.68
C ASP A 38 37.56 -24.89 6.78
N PHE A 39 36.38 -24.31 6.57
CA PHE A 39 35.12 -25.03 6.48
C PHE A 39 35.03 -25.98 5.28
N LEU A 40 35.48 -25.57 4.09
CA LEU A 40 35.52 -26.43 2.90
C LEU A 40 36.55 -27.56 3.04
N LEU A 41 37.70 -27.31 3.66
CA LEU A 41 38.71 -28.32 3.99
C LEU A 41 38.17 -29.33 5.02
N TRP A 42 37.46 -28.86 6.04
CA TRP A 42 36.78 -29.72 7.01
C TRP A 42 35.73 -30.62 6.35
N ILE A 43 34.97 -30.09 5.39
CA ILE A 43 34.04 -30.89 4.58
C ILE A 43 34.77 -31.97 3.75
N GLU A 44 35.94 -31.65 3.17
CA GLU A 44 36.72 -32.61 2.38
C GLU A 44 37.31 -33.74 3.24
N GLN A 45 37.73 -33.42 4.48
CA GLN A 45 38.50 -34.32 5.34
C GLN A 45 37.62 -35.18 6.27
N ASP A 46 36.65 -34.60 6.98
CA ASP A 46 35.94 -35.27 8.08
C ASP A 46 34.56 -35.83 7.69
N LEU A 47 33.95 -35.35 6.60
CA LEU A 47 32.52 -35.59 6.30
C LEU A 47 32.25 -36.60 5.17
N GLY A 48 33.19 -36.78 4.24
CA GLY A 48 33.10 -37.77 3.16
C GLY A 48 31.72 -37.76 2.45
N PRO A 49 30.97 -38.88 2.42
CA PRO A 49 29.65 -38.95 1.76
C PRO A 49 28.59 -37.95 2.26
N TRP A 50 28.72 -37.43 3.48
CA TRP A 50 27.77 -36.45 4.05
C TRP A 50 28.13 -35.00 3.70
N GLY A 51 29.33 -34.75 3.17
CA GLY A 51 29.82 -33.42 2.80
C GLY A 51 28.84 -32.61 1.92
N PRO A 52 28.22 -33.17 0.86
CA PRO A 52 27.26 -32.44 0.02
C PRO A 52 26.00 -32.01 0.80
N ILE A 53 25.56 -32.79 1.78
CA ILE A 53 24.39 -32.47 2.62
C ILE A 53 24.77 -31.37 3.62
N VAL A 54 25.96 -31.43 4.24
CA VAL A 54 26.42 -30.37 5.15
C VAL A 54 26.66 -29.06 4.39
N LEU A 55 27.23 -29.09 3.19
CA LEU A 55 27.32 -27.92 2.31
C LEU A 55 25.93 -27.33 2.02
N SER A 56 24.96 -28.19 1.65
CA SER A 56 23.57 -27.79 1.39
C SER A 56 22.91 -27.12 2.60
N VAL A 57 23.13 -27.64 3.80
CA VAL A 57 22.61 -27.06 5.05
C VAL A 57 23.31 -25.75 5.40
N ALA A 58 24.62 -25.64 5.14
CA ALA A 58 25.42 -24.45 5.44
C ALA A 58 24.97 -23.21 4.66
N TYR A 59 24.44 -23.36 3.44
CA TYR A 59 23.79 -22.26 2.72
C TYR A 59 22.71 -21.54 3.54
N ILE A 60 22.06 -22.21 4.51
CA ILE A 60 21.01 -21.61 5.34
C ILE A 60 21.56 -20.45 6.19
N PRO A 61 22.44 -20.65 7.19
CA PRO A 61 23.00 -19.55 7.96
C PRO A 61 23.85 -18.60 7.10
N LEU A 62 24.59 -19.09 6.10
CA LEU A 62 25.46 -18.25 5.29
C LEU A 62 24.68 -17.27 4.38
N THR A 63 23.58 -17.70 3.77
CA THR A 63 22.67 -16.80 3.02
C THR A 63 21.98 -15.80 3.94
N VAL A 64 21.59 -16.23 5.14
CA VAL A 64 20.91 -15.39 6.15
C VAL A 64 21.85 -14.34 6.77
N LEU A 65 23.14 -14.65 6.90
CA LEU A 65 24.18 -13.71 7.34
C LEU A 65 24.75 -12.89 6.16
N ALA A 66 24.10 -12.92 5.00
CA ALA A 66 24.46 -12.22 3.78
C ALA A 66 25.89 -12.50 3.25
N VAL A 67 26.47 -13.66 3.57
CA VAL A 67 27.79 -14.09 3.11
C VAL A 67 27.75 -14.45 1.62
N PRO A 68 28.80 -14.17 0.81
CA PRO A 68 28.79 -14.43 -0.63
C PRO A 68 28.65 -15.93 -0.98
N ALA A 69 27.45 -16.33 -1.41
CA ALA A 69 27.13 -17.69 -1.81
C ALA A 69 28.05 -18.27 -2.91
N SER A 70 28.62 -17.42 -3.76
CA SER A 70 29.57 -17.81 -4.81
C SER A 70 30.79 -18.60 -4.30
N VAL A 71 31.24 -18.37 -3.06
CA VAL A 71 32.36 -19.13 -2.46
C VAL A 71 31.94 -20.57 -2.17
N LEU A 72 30.70 -20.76 -1.68
CA LEU A 72 30.13 -22.09 -1.44
C LEU A 72 29.92 -22.84 -2.76
N THR A 73 29.40 -22.16 -3.80
CA THR A 73 29.15 -22.78 -5.12
C THR A 73 30.43 -23.14 -5.88
N LEU A 74 31.49 -22.32 -5.75
CA LEU A 74 32.82 -22.70 -6.23
C LEU A 74 33.38 -23.87 -5.42
N GLY A 75 33.17 -23.87 -4.10
CA GLY A 75 33.55 -24.96 -3.20
C GLY A 75 32.86 -26.29 -3.51
N GLY A 76 31.55 -26.30 -3.76
CA GLY A 76 30.80 -27.51 -4.11
C GLY A 76 31.28 -28.16 -5.40
N GLY A 77 31.60 -27.36 -6.42
CA GLY A 77 32.28 -27.84 -7.62
C GLY A 77 33.71 -28.35 -7.36
N TYR A 78 34.50 -27.61 -6.58
CA TYR A 78 35.88 -27.99 -6.24
C TYR A 78 35.96 -29.28 -5.40
N LEU A 79 35.00 -29.51 -4.52
CA LEU A 79 34.97 -30.68 -3.62
C LEU A 79 34.33 -31.90 -4.26
N PHE A 80 33.15 -31.74 -4.88
CA PHE A 80 32.28 -32.88 -5.22
C PHE A 80 32.11 -33.17 -6.71
N GLY A 81 32.76 -32.43 -7.59
CA GLY A 81 32.57 -32.60 -9.03
C GLY A 81 31.24 -32.02 -9.52
N LEU A 82 31.06 -32.00 -10.84
CA LEU A 82 29.96 -31.26 -11.46
C LEU A 82 28.56 -31.77 -11.05
N PRO A 83 28.25 -33.07 -11.06
CA PRO A 83 26.87 -33.53 -10.81
C PRO A 83 26.46 -33.38 -9.34
N VAL A 84 27.34 -33.76 -8.41
CA VAL A 84 27.04 -33.77 -6.97
C VAL A 84 27.12 -32.36 -6.39
N GLY A 85 28.14 -31.58 -6.77
CA GLY A 85 28.24 -30.16 -6.43
C GLY A 85 27.02 -29.39 -6.91
N PHE A 86 26.64 -29.52 -8.19
CA PHE A 86 25.47 -28.85 -8.75
C PHE A 86 24.17 -29.18 -8.02
N VAL A 87 23.91 -30.45 -7.70
CA VAL A 87 22.68 -30.83 -6.98
C VAL A 87 22.70 -30.28 -5.54
N ALA A 88 23.82 -30.38 -4.83
CA ALA A 88 23.97 -29.87 -3.47
C ALA A 88 23.85 -28.34 -3.41
N ASP A 89 24.59 -27.63 -4.26
CA ASP A 89 24.56 -26.16 -4.35
C ASP A 89 23.18 -25.65 -4.80
N SER A 90 22.53 -26.33 -5.74
CA SER A 90 21.21 -25.93 -6.24
C SER A 90 20.11 -26.11 -5.17
N ILE A 91 20.13 -27.22 -4.43
CA ILE A 91 19.23 -27.45 -3.30
C ILE A 91 19.56 -26.49 -2.14
N GLY A 92 20.83 -26.41 -1.74
CA GLY A 92 21.30 -25.56 -0.65
C GLY A 92 21.01 -24.09 -0.88
N ALA A 93 21.37 -23.53 -2.04
CA ALA A 93 21.06 -22.15 -2.39
C ALA A 93 19.55 -21.89 -2.45
N THR A 94 18.73 -22.85 -2.88
CA THR A 94 17.26 -22.71 -2.89
C THR A 94 16.67 -22.71 -1.48
N ILE A 95 17.12 -23.60 -0.59
CA ILE A 95 16.66 -23.65 0.81
C ILE A 95 17.19 -22.42 1.59
N GLY A 96 18.45 -22.03 1.40
CA GLY A 96 19.04 -20.83 2.01
C GLY A 96 18.39 -19.53 1.52
N ALA A 97 18.10 -19.41 0.22
CA ALA A 97 17.29 -18.34 -0.33
C ALA A 97 15.87 -18.35 0.25
N GLY A 98 15.28 -19.54 0.48
CA GLY A 98 14.00 -19.73 1.17
C GLY A 98 14.01 -19.28 2.63
N ALA A 99 15.07 -19.58 3.37
CA ALA A 99 15.24 -19.19 4.77
C ALA A 99 15.45 -17.68 4.92
N ALA A 100 16.31 -17.07 4.11
CA ALA A 100 16.49 -15.62 4.09
C ALA A 100 15.21 -14.88 3.65
N PHE A 101 14.46 -15.45 2.70
CA PHE A 101 13.13 -14.96 2.30
C PHE A 101 12.09 -15.08 3.43
N LEU A 102 12.03 -16.20 4.16
CA LEU A 102 11.14 -16.35 5.31
C LEU A 102 11.48 -15.38 6.44
N LEU A 103 12.76 -15.21 6.77
CA LEU A 103 13.21 -14.27 7.82
C LEU A 103 13.00 -12.81 7.39
N GLY A 104 13.25 -12.50 6.11
CA GLY A 104 12.92 -11.20 5.53
C GLY A 104 11.43 -10.88 5.58
N ARG A 105 10.57 -11.87 5.31
CA ARG A 105 9.11 -11.69 5.31
C ARG A 105 8.51 -11.61 6.72
N THR A 106 9.03 -12.38 7.68
CA THR A 106 8.49 -12.46 9.05
C THR A 106 9.08 -11.42 10.00
N ILE A 107 10.40 -11.17 9.96
CA ILE A 107 11.12 -10.29 10.90
C ILE A 107 11.62 -9.02 10.19
N GLY A 108 12.18 -9.17 8.98
CA GLY A 108 12.85 -8.08 8.26
C GLY A 108 11.91 -7.07 7.57
N ARG A 109 10.63 -7.40 7.37
CA ARG A 109 9.73 -6.76 6.40
C ARG A 109 9.69 -5.24 6.53
N SER A 110 9.48 -4.74 7.75
CA SER A 110 9.43 -3.29 8.05
C SER A 110 10.76 -2.56 7.84
N PHE A 111 11.90 -3.22 8.08
CA PHE A 111 13.23 -2.63 7.85
C PHE A 111 13.57 -2.58 6.36
N VAL A 112 13.30 -3.67 5.63
CA VAL A 112 13.53 -3.77 4.18
C VAL A 112 12.65 -2.78 3.43
N ILE A 113 11.34 -2.70 3.74
CA ILE A 113 10.43 -1.70 3.15
C ILE A 113 10.91 -0.27 3.47
N SER A 114 11.32 0.01 4.70
CA SER A 114 11.84 1.32 5.10
C SER A 114 13.08 1.76 4.29
N LYS A 115 13.94 0.80 3.89
CA LYS A 115 15.13 1.07 3.07
C LYS A 115 14.90 1.06 1.56
N LEU A 116 13.82 0.45 1.07
CA LEU A 116 13.50 0.37 -0.37
C LEU A 116 12.49 1.42 -0.84
N LYS A 117 11.77 2.10 0.05
CA LYS A 117 10.81 3.16 -0.30
C LYS A 117 11.39 4.30 -1.14
N ASP A 118 12.66 4.64 -0.94
CA ASP A 118 13.33 5.71 -1.68
C ASP A 118 13.79 5.31 -3.11
N TYR A 119 13.55 4.06 -3.51
CA TYR A 119 14.01 3.51 -4.80
C TYR A 119 12.84 3.22 -5.76
N PRO A 120 12.58 4.07 -6.79
CA PRO A 120 11.45 3.88 -7.69
C PRO A 120 11.54 2.56 -8.48
N LYS A 121 12.74 2.13 -8.87
CA LYS A 121 12.98 0.85 -9.58
C LYS A 121 12.55 -0.40 -8.79
N PHE A 122 12.37 -0.30 -7.48
CA PHE A 122 11.83 -1.41 -6.68
C PHE A 122 10.30 -1.53 -6.82
N HIS A 123 9.58 -0.44 -7.05
CA HIS A 123 8.12 -0.45 -7.15
C HIS A 123 7.66 -1.20 -8.41
N ALA A 124 8.11 -0.80 -9.60
CA ALA A 124 7.78 -1.50 -10.86
C ALA A 124 8.13 -3.01 -10.83
N VAL A 125 9.21 -3.39 -10.14
CA VAL A 125 9.56 -4.80 -9.90
C VAL A 125 8.53 -5.50 -8.99
N ALA A 126 8.07 -4.85 -7.92
CA ALA A 126 7.06 -5.39 -7.02
C ALA A 126 5.67 -5.52 -7.68
N ILE A 127 5.24 -4.54 -8.50
CA ILE A 127 3.97 -4.60 -9.24
C ILE A 127 4.02 -5.69 -10.33
N ALA A 128 5.09 -5.78 -11.11
CA ALA A 128 5.24 -6.84 -12.11
C ALA A 128 5.22 -8.25 -11.48
N ILE A 129 5.76 -8.38 -10.26
CA ILE A 129 5.72 -9.59 -9.46
C ILE A 129 4.30 -9.95 -9.00
N GLU A 130 3.44 -8.98 -8.71
CA GLU A 130 2.06 -9.25 -8.25
C GLU A 130 1.21 -9.95 -9.33
N ARG A 131 1.41 -9.63 -10.61
CA ARG A 131 0.71 -10.28 -11.73
C ARG A 131 1.37 -11.57 -12.24
N SER A 132 2.64 -11.81 -11.95
CA SER A 132 3.42 -12.88 -12.60
C SER A 132 4.65 -13.30 -11.78
N GLY A 133 4.46 -13.51 -10.48
CA GLY A 133 5.52 -13.76 -9.49
C GLY A 133 6.57 -14.76 -9.94
N PHE A 134 6.17 -15.98 -10.30
CA PHE A 134 7.05 -16.99 -10.89
C PHE A 134 7.90 -16.48 -12.09
N LYS A 135 7.28 -15.85 -13.11
CA LYS A 135 7.97 -15.34 -14.32
C LYS A 135 8.99 -14.27 -13.97
N ILE A 136 8.63 -13.32 -13.11
CA ILE A 136 9.52 -12.19 -12.78
C ILE A 136 10.65 -12.62 -11.82
N VAL A 137 10.38 -13.48 -10.83
CA VAL A 137 11.44 -14.06 -9.99
C VAL A 137 12.42 -14.88 -10.82
N LEU A 138 11.93 -15.71 -11.75
CA LEU A 138 12.77 -16.47 -12.69
C LEU A 138 13.70 -15.55 -13.48
N LEU A 139 13.15 -14.49 -14.09
CA LEU A 139 13.91 -13.52 -14.89
C LEU A 139 14.91 -12.71 -14.04
N LEU A 140 14.55 -12.28 -12.83
CA LEU A 140 15.45 -11.58 -11.90
C LEU A 140 16.62 -12.44 -11.39
N ARG A 141 16.51 -13.77 -11.48
CA ARG A 141 17.59 -14.71 -11.13
C ARG A 141 18.52 -14.98 -12.31
N LEU A 142 17.96 -15.03 -13.53
CA LEU A 142 18.71 -15.21 -14.78
C LEU A 142 19.50 -13.96 -15.22
N VAL A 143 19.15 -12.78 -14.68
CA VAL A 143 19.86 -11.51 -14.93
C VAL A 143 20.51 -11.03 -13.63
N PRO A 144 21.85 -11.06 -13.49
CA PRO A 144 22.55 -10.69 -12.26
C PRO A 144 22.62 -9.16 -12.05
N LEU A 145 21.46 -8.52 -11.94
CA LEU A 145 21.32 -7.07 -11.67
C LEU A 145 21.62 -6.71 -10.20
N LEU A 146 21.40 -7.66 -9.29
CA LEU A 146 21.45 -7.46 -7.85
C LEU A 146 22.23 -8.59 -7.16
N PRO A 147 22.97 -8.32 -6.07
CA PRO A 147 23.61 -9.38 -5.28
C PRO A 147 22.59 -10.39 -4.76
N PHE A 148 22.93 -11.69 -4.79
CA PHE A 148 22.06 -12.81 -4.39
C PHE A 148 21.34 -12.56 -3.05
N ASN A 149 22.08 -12.17 -2.01
CA ASN A 149 21.53 -11.94 -0.68
C ASN A 149 20.58 -10.72 -0.65
N MET A 150 20.92 -9.64 -1.34
CA MET A 150 20.03 -8.48 -1.50
C MET A 150 18.73 -8.87 -2.20
N LEU A 151 18.81 -9.68 -3.27
CA LEU A 151 17.64 -10.16 -4.01
C LEU A 151 16.73 -11.05 -3.15
N ASN A 152 17.29 -11.90 -2.28
CA ASN A 152 16.52 -12.74 -1.36
C ASN A 152 15.65 -11.91 -0.41
N TYR A 153 16.21 -10.85 0.19
CA TYR A 153 15.46 -9.94 1.07
C TYR A 153 14.52 -9.02 0.30
N LEU A 154 14.93 -8.51 -0.87
CA LEU A 154 14.09 -7.67 -1.74
C LEU A 154 12.85 -8.43 -2.22
N LEU A 155 12.97 -9.72 -2.55
CA LEU A 155 11.83 -10.56 -2.91
C LEU A 155 10.96 -10.94 -1.71
N SER A 156 11.50 -11.02 -0.48
CA SER A 156 10.73 -11.40 0.72
C SER A 156 9.54 -10.50 1.03
N VAL A 157 9.62 -9.23 0.63
CA VAL A 157 8.60 -8.21 0.92
C VAL A 157 7.53 -8.10 -0.17
N THR A 158 7.73 -8.79 -1.29
CA THR A 158 6.76 -8.92 -2.42
C THR A 158 5.69 -9.98 -2.11
N PRO A 159 4.57 -10.09 -2.85
CA PRO A 159 3.50 -11.03 -2.54
C PRO A 159 3.76 -12.53 -2.90
N VAL A 160 4.86 -12.88 -3.58
CA VAL A 160 5.09 -14.25 -4.13
C VAL A 160 4.94 -15.35 -3.06
N PRO A 161 4.15 -16.42 -3.28
CA PRO A 161 4.08 -17.54 -2.35
C PRO A 161 5.41 -18.33 -2.36
N ILE A 162 5.79 -18.91 -1.21
CA ILE A 162 7.12 -19.54 -1.06
C ILE A 162 7.38 -20.66 -2.07
N ALA A 163 6.35 -21.42 -2.47
CA ALA A 163 6.48 -22.48 -3.47
C ALA A 163 6.90 -21.94 -4.85
N GLU A 164 6.24 -20.87 -5.33
CA GLU A 164 6.65 -20.20 -6.58
C GLU A 164 8.03 -19.57 -6.46
N TYR A 165 8.32 -18.89 -5.35
CA TYR A 165 9.63 -18.26 -5.13
C TYR A 165 10.76 -19.29 -5.13
N MET A 166 10.58 -20.44 -4.47
CA MET A 166 11.57 -21.51 -4.47
C MET A 166 11.71 -22.16 -5.84
N LEU A 167 10.60 -22.48 -6.52
CA LEU A 167 10.65 -23.11 -7.85
C LEU A 167 11.26 -22.18 -8.91
N ALA A 168 10.85 -20.91 -8.94
CA ALA A 168 11.40 -19.89 -9.83
C ALA A 168 12.86 -19.55 -9.50
N SER A 169 13.25 -19.52 -8.22
CA SER A 169 14.64 -19.32 -7.82
C SER A 169 15.50 -20.53 -8.21
N TRP A 170 15.04 -21.75 -7.99
CA TRP A 170 15.74 -22.97 -8.37
C TRP A 170 16.00 -23.00 -9.88
N LEU A 171 14.95 -22.86 -10.69
CA LEU A 171 15.04 -22.82 -12.16
C LEU A 171 15.90 -21.65 -12.67
N GLY A 172 15.79 -20.47 -12.06
CA GLY A 172 16.49 -19.26 -12.50
C GLY A 172 17.95 -19.19 -12.05
N MET A 173 18.33 -19.88 -10.98
CA MET A 173 19.72 -19.99 -10.53
C MET A 173 20.47 -21.12 -11.25
N MET A 174 19.80 -22.16 -11.76
CA MET A 174 20.47 -23.29 -12.41
C MET A 174 21.57 -22.91 -13.42
N PRO A 175 21.42 -21.94 -14.34
CA PRO A 175 22.48 -21.59 -15.29
C PRO A 175 23.73 -21.00 -14.61
N ILE A 176 23.56 -20.12 -13.62
CA ILE A 176 24.69 -19.49 -12.91
C ILE A 176 25.31 -20.44 -11.87
N THR A 177 24.51 -21.29 -11.21
CA THR A 177 25.01 -22.39 -10.37
C THR A 177 25.84 -23.36 -11.21
N LEU A 178 25.33 -23.82 -12.36
CA LEU A 178 26.06 -24.73 -13.24
C LEU A 178 27.39 -24.12 -13.72
N ALA A 179 27.39 -22.84 -14.10
CA ALA A 179 28.61 -22.13 -14.51
C ALA A 179 29.63 -22.00 -13.36
N LEU A 180 29.20 -21.64 -12.15
CA LEU A 180 30.08 -21.52 -10.98
C LEU A 180 30.62 -22.88 -10.53
N VAL A 181 29.78 -23.92 -10.46
CA VAL A 181 30.21 -25.29 -10.14
C VAL A 181 31.21 -25.79 -11.19
N TYR A 182 30.98 -25.54 -12.50
CA TYR A 182 31.92 -25.90 -13.57
C TYR A 182 33.28 -25.19 -13.45
N VAL A 183 33.29 -23.92 -13.03
CA VAL A 183 34.54 -23.22 -12.69
C VAL A 183 35.20 -23.88 -11.48
N GLY A 184 34.45 -24.21 -10.43
CA GLY A 184 34.95 -24.95 -9.26
C GLY A 184 35.59 -26.30 -9.63
N THR A 185 34.93 -27.11 -10.47
CA THR A 185 35.50 -28.38 -10.96
C THR A 185 36.74 -28.18 -11.79
N THR A 186 36.77 -27.15 -12.64
CA THR A 186 37.93 -26.83 -13.48
C THR A 186 39.12 -26.35 -12.64
N LEU A 187 38.84 -25.68 -11.50
CA LEU A 187 39.86 -25.32 -10.52
C LEU A 187 40.42 -26.55 -9.79
N LYS A 188 39.61 -27.59 -9.49
CA LYS A 188 40.13 -28.87 -8.95
C LYS A 188 40.98 -29.62 -9.98
N ASP A 189 40.47 -29.74 -11.21
CA ASP A 189 41.20 -30.32 -12.34
C ASP A 189 42.55 -29.61 -12.58
N LEU A 190 42.64 -28.31 -12.29
CA LEU A 190 43.87 -27.53 -12.37
C LEU A 190 44.78 -27.71 -11.13
N SER A 191 44.22 -27.77 -9.91
CA SER A 191 45.01 -27.95 -8.68
C SER A 191 45.63 -29.34 -8.61
N ASP A 192 44.86 -30.39 -8.92
CA ASP A 192 45.32 -31.77 -8.85
C ASP A 192 46.38 -32.05 -9.95
N VAL A 193 46.32 -31.31 -11.06
CA VAL A 193 47.31 -31.36 -12.16
C VAL A 193 48.45 -30.34 -11.98
N THR A 194 48.53 -29.60 -10.86
CA THR A 194 49.70 -28.72 -10.62
C THR A 194 51.02 -29.53 -10.53
N HIS A 195 50.94 -30.83 -10.24
CA HIS A 195 52.08 -31.76 -10.31
C HIS A 195 52.38 -32.33 -11.71
N GLY A 196 51.60 -32.01 -12.74
CA GLY A 196 51.60 -32.71 -14.04
C GLY A 196 51.28 -31.84 -15.27
N TRP A 197 51.76 -30.60 -15.32
CA TRP A 197 51.46 -29.62 -16.39
C TRP A 197 51.70 -30.11 -17.84
N ASN A 198 52.53 -31.16 -18.03
CA ASN A 198 52.86 -31.71 -19.35
C ASN A 198 51.95 -32.88 -19.80
N GLU A 199 51.17 -33.48 -18.91
CA GLU A 199 50.34 -34.68 -19.19
C GLU A 199 48.94 -34.35 -19.73
N LEU A 200 48.46 -33.11 -19.55
CA LEU A 200 47.17 -32.69 -20.12
C LEU A 200 47.28 -32.55 -21.64
N SER A 201 46.86 -33.61 -22.34
CA SER A 201 46.70 -33.62 -23.80
C SER A 201 46.05 -32.32 -24.29
N LYS A 202 46.61 -31.76 -25.37
CA LYS A 202 46.09 -30.56 -26.05
C LYS A 202 44.60 -30.69 -26.40
N THR A 203 44.09 -31.91 -26.59
CA THR A 203 42.65 -32.16 -26.79
C THR A 203 41.83 -31.91 -25.52
N ARG A 204 42.26 -32.35 -24.33
CA ARG A 204 41.54 -32.08 -23.06
C ARG A 204 41.57 -30.59 -22.71
N TRP A 205 42.70 -29.92 -22.91
CA TRP A 205 42.76 -28.45 -22.81
C TRP A 205 41.81 -27.75 -23.79
N ALA A 206 41.76 -28.20 -25.05
CA ALA A 206 40.81 -27.65 -26.02
C ALA A 206 39.35 -27.89 -25.61
N PHE A 207 39.00 -29.07 -25.06
CA PHE A 207 37.65 -29.34 -24.55
C PHE A 207 37.29 -28.51 -23.31
N ILE A 208 38.22 -28.26 -22.38
CA ILE A 208 38.00 -27.40 -21.22
C ILE A 208 37.79 -25.94 -21.67
N VAL A 209 38.67 -25.42 -22.53
CA VAL A 209 38.53 -24.04 -23.05
C VAL A 209 37.27 -23.90 -23.89
N LEU A 210 36.93 -24.89 -24.73
CA LEU A 210 35.67 -24.90 -25.48
C LEU A 210 34.45 -24.95 -24.55
N GLY A 211 34.47 -25.80 -23.51
CA GLY A 211 33.39 -25.89 -22.52
C GLY A 211 33.19 -24.60 -21.75
N LEU A 212 34.29 -23.93 -21.34
CA LEU A 212 34.26 -22.65 -20.65
C LEU A 212 33.78 -21.51 -21.58
N VAL A 213 34.25 -21.47 -22.83
CA VAL A 213 33.76 -20.51 -23.84
C VAL A 213 32.29 -20.73 -24.16
N VAL A 214 31.85 -21.98 -24.36
CA VAL A 214 30.43 -22.31 -24.58
C VAL A 214 29.58 -21.95 -23.37
N SER A 215 30.06 -22.22 -22.14
CA SER A 215 29.39 -21.83 -20.90
C SER A 215 29.24 -20.31 -20.77
N VAL A 216 30.30 -19.54 -21.05
CA VAL A 216 30.28 -18.07 -21.03
C VAL A 216 29.38 -17.51 -22.13
N VAL A 217 29.45 -18.02 -23.36
CA VAL A 217 28.57 -17.60 -24.47
C VAL A 217 27.12 -17.96 -24.18
N LEU A 218 26.84 -19.13 -23.59
CA LEU A 218 25.50 -19.55 -23.17
C LEU A 218 24.98 -18.65 -22.04
N MET A 219 25.77 -18.36 -21.02
CA MET A 219 25.40 -17.40 -19.97
C MET A 219 25.17 -16.00 -20.51
N ILE A 220 26.02 -15.48 -21.40
CA ILE A 220 25.80 -14.18 -22.05
C ILE A 220 24.51 -14.18 -22.88
N CYS A 221 24.22 -15.29 -23.59
CA CYS A 221 22.98 -15.44 -24.37
C CYS A 221 21.76 -15.50 -23.46
N VAL A 222 21.76 -16.38 -22.45
CA VAL A 222 20.69 -16.54 -21.46
C VAL A 222 20.45 -15.24 -20.69
N THR A 223 21.48 -14.59 -20.17
CA THR A 223 21.35 -13.29 -19.50
C THR A 223 20.92 -12.19 -20.46
N ARG A 224 21.28 -12.18 -21.75
CA ARG A 224 20.75 -11.21 -22.74
C ARG A 224 19.29 -11.46 -23.08
N VAL A 225 18.89 -12.71 -23.32
CA VAL A 225 17.50 -13.09 -23.60
C VAL A 225 16.63 -12.86 -22.37
N ALA A 226 17.10 -13.26 -21.18
CA ALA A 226 16.41 -12.99 -19.92
C ALA A 226 16.39 -11.50 -19.60
N LYS A 227 17.42 -10.72 -19.93
CA LYS A 227 17.39 -9.26 -19.77
C LYS A 227 16.39 -8.62 -20.73
N ALA A 228 16.37 -8.99 -22.00
CA ALA A 228 15.38 -8.51 -22.96
C ALA A 228 13.95 -8.94 -22.58
N ALA A 229 13.78 -10.15 -22.05
CA ALA A 229 12.49 -10.65 -21.54
C ALA A 229 12.09 -10.02 -20.20
N LEU A 230 13.05 -9.62 -19.36
CA LEU A 230 12.82 -8.88 -18.11
C LEU A 230 12.48 -7.42 -18.41
N GLU A 231 13.24 -6.74 -19.28
CA GLU A 231 12.93 -5.39 -19.75
C GLU A 231 11.59 -5.39 -20.50
N LYS A 232 11.28 -6.43 -21.32
CA LYS A 232 9.95 -6.59 -21.91
C LYS A 232 8.88 -6.93 -20.89
N ALA A 233 9.13 -7.70 -19.84
CA ALA A 233 8.11 -8.04 -18.84
C ALA A 233 7.89 -6.92 -17.80
N LEU A 234 8.91 -6.10 -17.55
CA LEU A 234 8.80 -4.86 -16.79
C LEU A 234 8.11 -3.80 -17.65
N ALA A 235 8.51 -3.58 -18.90
CA ALA A 235 7.78 -2.69 -19.83
C ALA A 235 6.35 -3.17 -20.09
N GLU A 236 6.09 -4.47 -20.29
CA GLU A 236 4.71 -5.01 -20.36
C GLU A 236 3.90 -4.69 -19.10
N ASN A 237 4.54 -4.50 -17.93
CA ASN A 237 3.86 -4.10 -16.70
C ASN A 237 3.92 -2.61 -16.39
N GLU A 238 4.87 -1.83 -16.94
CA GLU A 238 5.05 -0.37 -16.80
C GLU A 238 4.27 0.38 -17.90
N ASP A 239 4.05 -0.25 -19.05
CA ASP A 239 3.01 0.07 -20.02
C ASP A 239 1.64 -0.33 -19.45
N LEU A 240 1.50 -1.51 -18.82
CA LEU A 240 0.24 -1.80 -18.13
C LEU A 240 0.04 -0.93 -16.89
N GLU A 241 1.08 -0.45 -16.19
CA GLU A 241 1.02 0.42 -15.01
C GLU A 241 0.97 1.90 -15.38
N SER A 242 1.37 2.31 -16.58
CA SER A 242 0.97 3.60 -17.16
C SER A 242 -0.39 3.55 -17.85
N VAL A 243 -0.92 2.34 -18.14
CA VAL A 243 -2.36 2.12 -18.34
C VAL A 243 -3.10 2.00 -16.99
N VAL A 244 -2.45 1.57 -15.89
CA VAL A 244 -3.12 1.23 -14.60
C VAL A 244 -2.93 2.26 -13.46
N ASP A 245 -2.02 3.22 -13.57
CA ASP A 245 -2.15 4.53 -12.90
C ASP A 245 -3.18 5.42 -13.63
N ASN A 246 -3.53 5.06 -14.88
CA ASN A 246 -4.71 5.59 -15.58
C ASN A 246 -5.98 4.73 -15.36
N ASP A 247 -5.85 3.48 -14.91
CA ASP A 247 -6.90 2.51 -14.56
C ASP A 247 -6.41 1.58 -13.40
N ILE A 248 -6.56 1.95 -12.10
CA ILE A 248 -6.46 1.09 -10.86
C ILE A 248 -5.13 1.02 -10.01
N ILE A 249 -5.10 1.57 -8.77
CA ILE A 249 -4.15 1.16 -7.69
C ILE A 249 -4.83 0.96 -6.30
N PRO A 250 -4.47 -0.06 -5.47
CA PRO A 250 -5.41 -0.70 -4.54
C PRO A 250 -5.34 -0.32 -3.04
N GLU A 251 -6.47 -0.45 -2.33
CA GLU A 251 -6.55 -0.44 -0.87
C GLU A 251 -6.36 -1.85 -0.27
N LEU A 252 -5.19 -2.17 0.31
CA LEU A 252 -5.10 -3.18 1.38
C LEU A 252 -3.82 -3.08 2.23
N ARG A 253 -3.91 -2.93 3.57
CA ARG A 253 -2.71 -2.98 4.45
C ARG A 253 -2.93 -3.22 5.96
N GLU A 254 -2.43 -4.36 6.47
CA GLU A 254 -1.77 -4.56 7.78
C GLU A 254 -2.51 -4.18 9.11
N VAL A 255 -3.84 -4.34 9.25
CA VAL A 255 -4.48 -4.42 10.59
C VAL A 255 -4.47 -5.83 11.18
N MET A 256 -4.12 -5.91 12.45
CA MET A 256 -4.13 -7.11 13.26
C MET A 256 -5.10 -6.91 14.45
N ALA A 257 -5.44 -8.00 15.14
CA ALA A 257 -6.09 -8.06 16.46
C ALA A 257 -7.53 -7.52 16.59
N GLU A 258 -8.63 -8.30 16.53
CA GLU A 258 -9.01 -9.52 17.28
C GLU A 258 -9.54 -9.27 18.73
N SER A 259 -10.44 -10.14 19.21
CA SER A 259 -11.19 -10.15 20.50
C SER A 259 -12.32 -9.09 20.65
N ASP A 260 -13.42 -9.25 21.40
CA ASP A 260 -14.18 -10.41 21.96
C ASP A 260 -15.49 -9.85 22.63
N VAL A 261 -16.56 -10.59 22.93
CA VAL A 261 -17.26 -11.75 22.31
C VAL A 261 -18.65 -11.86 22.98
N VAL A 262 -19.71 -12.34 22.29
CA VAL A 262 -20.91 -13.03 22.86
C VAL A 262 -21.82 -13.51 21.70
N ASN A 263 -22.35 -14.74 21.81
CA ASN A 263 -23.27 -15.33 20.83
C ASN A 263 -24.74 -15.27 21.29
N LEU A 264 -25.67 -15.30 20.33
CA LEU A 264 -26.96 -15.99 20.50
C LEU A 264 -27.35 -16.66 19.16
N HIS A 265 -27.88 -17.88 19.20
CA HIS A 265 -28.10 -18.70 18.00
C HIS A 265 -29.40 -18.35 17.25
N GLN A 266 -29.29 -18.03 15.96
CA GLN A 266 -30.09 -18.59 14.85
C GLN A 266 -29.49 -18.14 13.51
N GLN A 267 -29.34 -19.05 12.54
CA GLN A 267 -28.43 -18.86 11.39
C GLN A 267 -29.13 -18.40 10.10
N PRO A 268 -28.85 -17.18 9.61
CA PRO A 268 -28.78 -16.90 8.18
C PRO A 268 -27.42 -17.33 7.60
N LEU A 269 -27.32 -17.39 6.27
CA LEU A 269 -26.09 -17.76 5.56
C LEU A 269 -25.00 -16.67 5.68
N ILE A 270 -24.12 -16.81 6.67
CA ILE A 270 -22.83 -16.10 6.77
C ILE A 270 -21.74 -17.15 6.98
N ILE A 271 -20.77 -17.22 6.07
CA ILE A 271 -19.59 -18.08 6.24
C ILE A 271 -18.69 -17.41 7.28
N LYS A 272 -18.75 -17.90 8.51
CA LYS A 272 -17.83 -17.54 9.58
C LYS A 272 -16.58 -18.40 9.45
N ASN A 273 -15.41 -17.78 9.30
CA ASN A 273 -14.12 -18.46 9.36
C ASN A 273 -13.28 -17.73 10.41
N ASP A 274 -13.12 -18.37 11.58
CA ASP A 274 -12.38 -17.79 12.70
C ASP A 274 -10.88 -18.10 12.60
N ASN A 275 -10.06 -17.30 13.25
CA ASN A 275 -8.60 -17.46 13.41
C ASN A 275 -7.74 -17.30 12.14
N HIS A 276 -7.60 -16.06 11.64
CA HIS A 276 -6.29 -15.45 11.35
C HIS A 276 -6.43 -13.91 11.28
N GLN A 277 -5.36 -13.17 11.55
CA GLN A 277 -5.42 -11.72 11.80
C GLN A 277 -5.70 -10.92 10.50
N ASN A 278 -6.74 -10.08 10.53
CA ASN A 278 -7.42 -9.56 9.35
C ASN A 278 -6.89 -8.20 8.83
N ASP A 279 -5.76 -8.23 8.12
CA ASP A 279 -5.11 -7.07 7.49
C ASP A 279 -6.07 -6.12 6.72
N TYR A 280 -7.13 -6.71 6.17
CA TYR A 280 -8.20 -6.14 5.35
C TYR A 280 -9.04 -5.05 6.05
N LEU A 281 -8.83 -4.77 7.34
CA LEU A 281 -9.67 -3.86 8.14
C LEU A 281 -8.96 -2.56 8.60
N GLN A 282 -7.75 -2.25 8.11
CA GLN A 282 -6.99 -1.09 8.60
C GLN A 282 -7.65 0.24 8.24
N GLY A 283 -7.82 1.10 9.25
CA GLY A 283 -8.48 2.40 9.12
C GLY A 283 -10.00 2.37 9.35
N LEU A 284 -10.62 1.19 9.38
CA LEU A 284 -12.03 1.03 9.77
C LEU A 284 -12.21 1.15 11.29
N ALA A 285 -13.46 1.25 11.74
CA ALA A 285 -13.77 1.36 13.16
C ALA A 285 -13.60 0.02 13.90
N SER A 286 -13.15 0.07 15.15
CA SER A 286 -12.99 -1.13 15.99
C SER A 286 -14.31 -1.90 16.10
N GLY A 287 -14.25 -3.22 15.96
CA GLY A 287 -15.42 -4.11 15.95
C GLY A 287 -16.19 -4.17 14.62
N THR A 288 -15.74 -3.49 13.56
CA THR A 288 -16.33 -3.68 12.21
C THR A 288 -15.70 -4.87 11.48
N THR A 289 -16.51 -5.59 10.70
CA THR A 289 -16.12 -6.78 9.92
C THR A 289 -15.98 -6.53 8.42
N GLY A 290 -16.11 -5.27 7.98
CA GLY A 290 -16.05 -4.86 6.58
C GLY A 290 -16.78 -3.54 6.32
N MET A 291 -16.99 -3.21 5.05
CA MET A 291 -17.70 -1.99 4.61
C MET A 291 -19.05 -2.30 3.95
N LEU A 292 -20.03 -1.41 4.16
CA LEU A 292 -21.36 -1.48 3.56
C LEU A 292 -21.42 -0.60 2.31
N GLY A 293 -21.37 -1.22 1.13
CA GLY A 293 -21.38 -0.52 -0.16
C GLY A 293 -22.72 0.15 -0.48
N LEU A 294 -22.71 1.47 -0.67
CA LEU A 294 -23.87 2.28 -1.11
C LEU A 294 -23.68 2.96 -2.47
N ALA A 295 -22.60 2.69 -3.20
CA ALA A 295 -22.35 3.17 -4.57
C ALA A 295 -23.40 2.66 -5.58
N ARG A 296 -23.47 3.23 -6.78
CA ARG A 296 -24.57 3.01 -7.76
C ARG A 296 -24.60 1.62 -8.41
N THR A 297 -23.59 0.79 -8.16
CA THR A 297 -23.46 -0.61 -8.59
C THR A 297 -24.64 -1.51 -8.17
N ASP A 298 -25.02 -2.48 -9.00
CA ASP A 298 -26.11 -3.43 -8.69
C ASP A 298 -25.85 -4.36 -7.49
N ILE A 299 -24.58 -4.56 -7.12
CA ILE A 299 -24.19 -5.30 -5.91
C ILE A 299 -24.22 -4.46 -4.62
N SER A 300 -24.58 -3.18 -4.68
CA SER A 300 -24.74 -2.34 -3.47
C SER A 300 -25.93 -2.78 -2.62
N LEU A 301 -25.89 -2.51 -1.30
CA LEU A 301 -26.94 -3.01 -0.39
C LEU A 301 -28.33 -2.50 -0.78
N HIS A 302 -28.44 -1.22 -1.16
CA HIS A 302 -29.73 -0.63 -1.51
C HIS A 302 -30.30 -1.23 -2.81
N LYS A 303 -29.46 -1.48 -3.83
CA LYS A 303 -29.86 -2.19 -5.05
C LYS A 303 -30.29 -3.63 -4.76
N GLN A 304 -29.51 -4.39 -3.99
CA GLN A 304 -29.85 -5.78 -3.62
C GLN A 304 -31.18 -5.85 -2.86
N VAL A 305 -31.41 -4.97 -1.88
CA VAL A 305 -32.66 -4.92 -1.11
C VAL A 305 -33.85 -4.51 -1.99
N VAL A 306 -33.67 -3.56 -2.89
CA VAL A 306 -34.70 -3.13 -3.87
C VAL A 306 -35.05 -4.23 -4.88
N ALA A 307 -34.07 -5.06 -5.27
CA ALA A 307 -34.28 -6.21 -6.16
C ALA A 307 -35.01 -7.40 -5.51
N THR A 308 -35.29 -7.35 -4.20
CA THR A 308 -36.13 -8.36 -3.54
C THR A 308 -37.62 -8.18 -3.87
N LYS A 309 -38.45 -9.14 -3.46
CA LYS A 309 -39.93 -9.09 -3.62
C LYS A 309 -40.64 -7.99 -2.80
N LEU A 310 -39.90 -7.06 -2.18
CA LEU A 310 -40.44 -5.97 -1.36
C LEU A 310 -40.96 -4.77 -2.19
N ASN A 311 -40.67 -4.70 -3.50
CA ASN A 311 -41.15 -3.66 -4.41
C ASN A 311 -40.88 -2.22 -3.93
N LEU A 312 -39.70 -2.00 -3.33
CA LEU A 312 -39.27 -0.70 -2.82
C LEU A 312 -38.71 0.17 -3.96
N PRO A 313 -38.92 1.50 -3.95
CA PRO A 313 -38.29 2.37 -4.94
C PRO A 313 -36.77 2.44 -4.72
N ASN A 314 -36.00 2.63 -5.79
CA ASN A 314 -34.53 2.72 -5.74
C ASN A 314 -34.05 4.03 -5.07
N LYS A 315 -34.15 4.10 -3.74
CA LYS A 315 -33.85 5.26 -2.91
C LYS A 315 -33.30 4.82 -1.56
N PHE A 316 -32.41 5.60 -0.97
CA PHE A 316 -32.00 5.41 0.42
C PHE A 316 -31.74 6.74 1.13
N SER A 317 -31.94 6.78 2.46
CA SER A 317 -31.61 7.95 3.28
C SER A 317 -30.61 7.63 4.37
N LEU A 318 -29.63 8.53 4.55
CA LEU A 318 -28.63 8.52 5.61
C LEU A 318 -28.88 9.70 6.56
N CYS A 319 -29.01 9.40 7.85
CA CYS A 319 -28.91 10.38 8.92
C CYS A 319 -27.72 10.01 9.80
N LEU A 320 -26.57 10.63 9.54
CA LEU A 320 -25.34 10.40 10.28
C LEU A 320 -25.33 11.26 11.57
N PRO A 321 -25.13 10.67 12.75
CA PRO A 321 -25.17 11.39 14.01
C PRO A 321 -23.79 11.91 14.42
N SER A 322 -23.76 13.06 15.10
CA SER A 322 -22.56 13.53 15.81
C SER A 322 -22.30 12.77 17.12
N SER A 323 -23.28 12.00 17.60
CA SER A 323 -23.20 11.16 18.81
C SER A 323 -24.41 10.21 18.91
N GLY A 324 -24.17 8.95 19.26
CA GLY A 324 -25.19 7.90 19.38
C GLY A 324 -25.47 7.20 18.04
N THR A 325 -26.60 6.48 17.97
CA THR A 325 -27.00 5.69 16.79
C THR A 325 -27.50 6.56 15.64
N GLY A 326 -27.19 6.19 14.40
CA GLY A 326 -27.69 6.83 13.18
C GLY A 326 -28.85 6.06 12.56
N ILE A 327 -29.35 6.55 11.41
CA ILE A 327 -30.38 5.86 10.63
C ILE A 327 -29.94 5.73 9.17
N LEU A 328 -29.95 4.50 8.66
CA LEU A 328 -30.02 4.17 7.24
C LEU A 328 -31.44 3.65 6.96
N SER A 329 -32.05 4.07 5.85
CA SER A 329 -33.34 3.55 5.38
C SER A 329 -33.27 3.31 3.87
N ILE A 330 -33.89 2.23 3.39
CA ILE A 330 -33.92 1.82 1.98
C ILE A 330 -35.39 1.77 1.54
N GLY A 331 -35.69 2.24 0.33
CA GLY A 331 -37.06 2.51 -0.13
C GLY A 331 -37.54 3.95 0.11
N GLY A 332 -36.65 4.83 0.59
CA GLY A 332 -36.95 6.19 1.03
C GLY A 332 -36.81 6.37 2.54
N GLY A 333 -36.80 7.61 3.01
CA GLY A 333 -36.65 7.94 4.43
C GLY A 333 -37.92 8.48 5.11
N LYS A 334 -37.83 8.72 6.41
CA LYS A 334 -38.83 9.51 7.16
C LYS A 334 -38.95 10.92 6.55
N SER A 335 -40.16 11.47 6.52
CA SER A 335 -40.37 12.86 6.10
C SER A 335 -39.68 13.83 7.07
N VAL A 336 -38.78 14.67 6.53
CA VAL A 336 -38.05 15.71 7.27
C VAL A 336 -38.41 17.08 6.70
N ASN A 337 -38.69 18.03 7.59
CA ASN A 337 -39.05 19.39 7.18
C ASN A 337 -37.84 20.12 6.57
N SER A 338 -38.09 21.05 5.64
CA SER A 338 -37.06 21.90 5.02
C SER A 338 -35.99 21.14 4.20
N LEU A 339 -36.37 20.05 3.54
CA LEU A 339 -35.52 19.40 2.54
C LEU A 339 -35.30 20.32 1.34
N LYS A 340 -34.03 20.64 1.07
CA LYS A 340 -33.59 21.20 -0.23
C LYS A 340 -33.26 20.06 -1.17
N THR A 341 -33.34 20.30 -2.48
CA THR A 341 -33.10 19.27 -3.51
C THR A 341 -32.11 19.79 -4.55
N THR A 342 -31.17 18.94 -4.96
CA THR A 342 -30.20 19.18 -6.06
C THR A 342 -30.17 17.95 -6.98
N PRO A 343 -29.87 18.11 -8.28
CA PRO A 343 -29.53 16.97 -9.13
C PRO A 343 -28.31 16.20 -8.59
N LEU A 344 -28.32 14.87 -8.73
CA LEU A 344 -27.13 14.02 -8.67
C LEU A 344 -26.55 13.93 -10.08
N ILE A 345 -25.31 14.39 -10.25
CA ILE A 345 -24.60 14.28 -11.53
C ILE A 345 -23.75 13.00 -11.56
N ILE A 346 -23.39 12.57 -12.77
CA ILE A 346 -22.51 11.43 -13.03
C ILE A 346 -21.16 11.98 -13.49
N ASN A 347 -20.06 11.46 -12.94
CA ASN A 347 -18.74 11.70 -13.50
C ASN A 347 -18.55 10.76 -14.71
N PRO A 348 -18.26 11.26 -15.93
CA PRO A 348 -18.11 10.42 -17.12
C PRO A 348 -16.92 9.46 -17.08
N VAL A 349 -15.97 9.67 -16.16
CA VAL A 349 -14.86 8.75 -15.88
C VAL A 349 -15.01 8.22 -14.46
N SER A 350 -14.67 6.95 -14.25
CA SER A 350 -14.72 6.36 -12.93
C SER A 350 -13.68 6.97 -11.99
N THR A 351 -14.07 7.09 -10.72
CA THR A 351 -13.23 7.57 -9.62
C THR A 351 -13.09 6.52 -8.51
N GLY A 352 -13.47 5.27 -8.82
CA GLY A 352 -13.21 4.12 -7.96
C GLY A 352 -11.76 3.67 -8.05
N VAL A 353 -11.35 2.80 -7.12
CA VAL A 353 -10.06 2.10 -7.19
C VAL A 353 -10.07 1.16 -8.40
N VAL A 354 -10.98 0.18 -8.46
CA VAL A 354 -11.11 -0.77 -9.58
C VAL A 354 -12.10 -0.24 -10.62
N PHE A 355 -11.68 -0.02 -11.88
CA PHE A 355 -12.57 0.37 -13.00
C PHE A 355 -12.03 -0.06 -14.37
N SER A 356 -12.88 0.01 -15.41
CA SER A 356 -12.47 -0.18 -16.81
C SER A 356 -12.51 1.15 -17.58
N GLN A 357 -11.58 1.35 -18.51
CA GLN A 357 -11.52 2.56 -19.35
C GLN A 357 -12.88 2.90 -19.99
N GLY A 358 -13.34 4.14 -19.78
CA GLY A 358 -14.63 4.63 -20.30
C GLY A 358 -15.85 4.27 -19.44
N GLN A 359 -15.68 3.54 -18.32
CA GLN A 359 -16.73 3.36 -17.32
C GLN A 359 -16.98 4.68 -16.56
N PRO A 360 -18.23 5.14 -16.41
CA PRO A 360 -18.56 6.29 -15.56
C PRO A 360 -18.48 5.95 -14.06
N SER A 361 -18.36 6.96 -13.20
CA SER A 361 -18.26 6.73 -11.75
C SER A 361 -19.58 6.30 -11.11
N ASP A 362 -19.51 5.26 -10.28
CA ASP A 362 -20.57 4.79 -9.39
C ASP A 362 -20.75 5.65 -8.13
N GLU A 363 -19.93 6.69 -7.93
CA GLU A 363 -19.99 7.58 -6.76
C GLU A 363 -21.03 8.73 -6.94
N TYR A 364 -21.34 9.42 -5.84
CA TYR A 364 -22.33 10.50 -5.82
C TYR A 364 -21.69 11.87 -5.94
N PHE A 365 -21.96 12.57 -7.04
CA PHE A 365 -21.52 13.93 -7.28
C PHE A 365 -22.70 14.91 -7.26
N ILE A 366 -22.45 16.14 -6.81
CA ILE A 366 -23.39 17.26 -6.88
C ILE A 366 -22.78 18.45 -7.63
N ASP A 367 -23.66 19.20 -8.30
CA ASP A 367 -23.28 20.33 -9.16
C ASP A 367 -23.14 21.63 -8.34
N VAL A 368 -21.95 21.85 -7.77
CA VAL A 368 -21.61 23.10 -7.05
C VAL A 368 -21.23 24.18 -8.07
N LYS A 369 -21.93 25.31 -8.04
CA LYS A 369 -21.70 26.46 -8.94
C LYS A 369 -20.78 27.52 -8.35
N SER A 370 -20.86 27.76 -7.04
CA SER A 370 -19.96 28.68 -6.34
C SER A 370 -19.93 28.38 -4.85
N ILE A 371 -18.98 28.98 -4.14
CA ILE A 371 -18.88 28.91 -2.68
C ILE A 371 -18.99 30.33 -2.14
N ARG A 372 -19.84 30.55 -1.14
CA ARG A 372 -19.92 31.81 -0.40
C ARG A 372 -19.44 31.61 1.04
N VAL A 373 -18.76 32.61 1.60
CA VAL A 373 -18.39 32.68 3.02
C VAL A 373 -19.00 33.95 3.59
N ASP A 374 -19.82 33.83 4.62
CA ASP A 374 -20.55 34.96 5.21
C ASP A 374 -21.32 35.78 4.13
N GLY A 375 -22.04 35.06 3.27
CA GLY A 375 -22.76 35.60 2.11
C GLY A 375 -21.88 36.09 0.94
N LYS A 376 -20.59 36.38 1.17
CA LYS A 376 -19.65 36.92 0.17
C LYS A 376 -19.10 35.79 -0.71
N SER A 377 -19.10 35.95 -2.03
CA SER A 377 -18.57 34.94 -2.96
C SER A 377 -17.05 34.76 -2.82
N VAL A 378 -16.58 33.51 -2.85
CA VAL A 378 -15.15 33.16 -2.84
C VAL A 378 -14.65 33.07 -4.28
N SER A 379 -13.58 33.81 -4.60
CA SER A 379 -12.95 33.75 -5.93
C SER A 379 -12.25 32.40 -6.15
N VAL A 380 -12.91 31.54 -6.92
CA VAL A 380 -12.47 30.22 -7.38
C VAL A 380 -12.80 30.14 -8.88
N LYS A 381 -12.01 29.41 -9.69
CA LYS A 381 -12.37 29.15 -11.08
C LYS A 381 -13.46 28.07 -11.14
N ASP A 382 -14.51 28.31 -11.93
CA ASP A 382 -15.62 27.37 -12.18
C ASP A 382 -15.12 25.98 -12.62
N SER A 383 -14.02 25.94 -13.36
CA SER A 383 -13.33 24.72 -13.82
C SER A 383 -12.77 23.83 -12.70
N TYR A 384 -12.81 24.25 -11.43
CA TYR A 384 -12.50 23.41 -10.27
C TYR A 384 -13.75 22.91 -9.53
N LEU A 385 -14.94 23.40 -9.91
CA LEU A 385 -16.23 23.08 -9.29
C LEU A 385 -17.12 22.23 -10.22
N THR A 386 -17.03 22.43 -11.53
CA THR A 386 -17.61 21.55 -12.55
C THR A 386 -16.75 20.29 -12.74
N ILE A 387 -17.35 19.18 -13.18
CA ILE A 387 -16.63 18.02 -13.71
C ILE A 387 -16.33 18.27 -15.19
N ASP A 388 -15.09 18.03 -15.64
CA ASP A 388 -14.71 18.13 -17.05
C ASP A 388 -14.91 16.81 -17.83
N LYS A 389 -14.63 16.83 -19.14
CA LYS A 389 -14.77 15.65 -20.01
C LYS A 389 -13.81 14.49 -19.69
N ASN A 390 -12.77 14.73 -18.89
CA ASN A 390 -11.80 13.73 -18.42
C ASN A 390 -12.14 13.27 -16.99
N GLY A 391 -13.28 13.72 -16.44
CA GLY A 391 -13.72 13.41 -15.08
C GLY A 391 -13.04 14.18 -13.97
N VAL A 392 -12.27 15.23 -14.28
CA VAL A 392 -11.57 16.05 -13.29
C VAL A 392 -12.49 17.14 -12.75
N GLY A 393 -12.52 17.31 -11.42
CA GLY A 393 -13.33 18.33 -10.74
C GLY A 393 -14.61 17.78 -10.10
N GLY A 394 -15.62 18.64 -9.96
CA GLY A 394 -16.87 18.31 -9.27
C GLY A 394 -16.78 18.32 -7.74
N ALA A 395 -17.94 18.10 -7.10
CA ALA A 395 -18.04 17.88 -5.66
C ALA A 395 -18.61 16.48 -5.36
N LYS A 396 -17.75 15.58 -4.87
CA LYS A 396 -18.12 14.22 -4.44
C LYS A 396 -18.65 14.22 -3.00
N ILE A 397 -19.71 13.45 -2.75
CA ILE A 397 -20.16 13.07 -1.41
C ILE A 397 -19.53 11.73 -1.04
N SER A 398 -18.91 11.64 0.14
CA SER A 398 -18.22 10.46 0.62
C SER A 398 -18.38 10.33 2.13
N SER A 399 -18.47 9.09 2.63
CA SER A 399 -18.47 8.75 4.05
C SER A 399 -17.16 8.12 4.56
N ILE A 400 -16.20 7.82 3.67
CA ILE A 400 -14.87 7.27 4.05
C ILE A 400 -13.90 8.39 4.43
N GLN A 401 -13.93 9.50 3.68
CA GLN A 401 -13.24 10.72 4.06
C GLN A 401 -14.02 11.41 5.17
N ASN A 402 -13.43 11.42 6.36
CA ASN A 402 -14.07 12.02 7.52
C ASN A 402 -14.37 13.52 7.30
N TYR A 403 -13.43 14.31 6.76
CA TYR A 403 -13.61 15.74 6.46
C TYR A 403 -13.79 16.01 4.97
N THR A 404 -14.37 17.18 4.65
CA THR A 404 -14.25 17.80 3.34
C THR A 404 -12.79 18.12 3.01
N SER A 405 -12.16 17.27 2.21
CA SER A 405 -10.92 17.59 1.51
C SER A 405 -11.20 18.58 0.38
N LEU A 406 -10.30 19.53 0.13
CA LEU A 406 -10.42 20.49 -0.96
C LEU A 406 -9.12 20.54 -1.76
N HIS A 407 -9.21 20.53 -3.09
CA HIS A 407 -8.07 20.86 -3.95
C HIS A 407 -7.51 22.23 -3.55
N SER A 408 -6.18 22.36 -3.46
CA SER A 408 -5.51 23.52 -2.86
C SER A 408 -5.84 24.86 -3.53
N SER A 409 -6.31 24.85 -4.79
CA SER A 409 -6.79 26.03 -5.52
C SER A 409 -8.18 26.52 -5.08
N ILE A 410 -8.99 25.67 -4.43
CA ILE A 410 -10.24 26.01 -3.74
C ILE A 410 -9.94 26.32 -2.26
N TYR A 411 -9.09 25.50 -1.64
CA TYR A 411 -8.71 25.64 -0.23
C TYR A 411 -8.14 27.02 0.11
N LYS A 412 -7.12 27.47 -0.63
CA LYS A 412 -6.40 28.72 -0.32
C LYS A 412 -7.32 29.96 -0.39
N PRO A 413 -8.20 30.15 -1.40
CA PRO A 413 -9.21 31.19 -1.38
C PRO A 413 -10.23 31.06 -0.23
N LEU A 414 -10.78 29.86 0.01
CA LEU A 414 -11.80 29.63 1.02
C LEU A 414 -11.29 29.93 2.44
N THR A 415 -10.11 29.41 2.79
CA THR A 415 -9.50 29.64 4.11
C THR A 415 -9.19 31.12 4.33
N ARG A 416 -8.73 31.86 3.31
CA ARG A 416 -8.52 33.32 3.39
C ARG A 416 -9.83 34.07 3.64
N ALA A 417 -10.89 33.72 2.89
CA ALA A 417 -12.21 34.33 3.07
C ALA A 417 -12.78 34.05 4.47
N PHE A 418 -12.63 32.82 4.97
CA PHE A 418 -13.07 32.42 6.30
C PHE A 418 -12.30 33.14 7.42
N VAL A 419 -10.97 33.17 7.36
CA VAL A 419 -10.14 33.90 8.35
C VAL A 419 -10.47 35.40 8.34
N LYS A 420 -10.71 36.01 7.16
CA LYS A 420 -11.14 37.40 7.07
C LYS A 420 -12.50 37.63 7.74
N ALA A 421 -13.52 36.83 7.39
CA ALA A 421 -14.85 36.96 7.99
C ALA A 421 -14.83 36.67 9.51
N ALA A 422 -13.97 35.76 9.98
CA ALA A 422 -13.78 35.50 11.39
C ALA A 422 -13.15 36.72 12.11
N ALA A 423 -12.18 37.40 11.48
CA ALA A 423 -11.63 38.65 11.99
C ALA A 423 -12.66 39.80 12.00
N ASP A 424 -13.50 39.92 10.96
CA ASP A 424 -14.65 40.85 10.95
C ASP A 424 -15.60 40.58 12.15
N MET A 425 -15.77 39.30 12.54
CA MET A 425 -16.52 38.85 13.72
C MET A 425 -15.76 38.98 15.07
N ARG A 426 -14.53 39.52 15.08
CA ARG A 426 -13.63 39.64 16.24
C ARG A 426 -13.17 38.30 16.86
N ILE A 427 -13.15 37.23 16.07
CA ILE A 427 -12.63 35.92 16.48
C ILE A 427 -11.09 35.95 16.41
N GLU A 428 -10.43 35.56 17.50
CA GLU A 428 -8.98 35.61 17.62
C GLU A 428 -8.32 34.40 16.91
N SER A 429 -7.52 34.67 15.87
CA SER A 429 -6.75 33.63 15.18
C SER A 429 -5.51 33.21 15.98
N VAL A 430 -5.17 31.92 15.96
CA VAL A 430 -3.96 31.36 16.59
C VAL A 430 -3.12 30.60 15.57
N GLY A 431 -1.94 30.11 15.98
CA GLY A 431 -1.09 29.27 15.12
C GLY A 431 -1.80 28.01 14.62
N SER A 432 -1.46 27.59 13.40
CA SER A 432 -2.01 26.38 12.77
C SER A 432 -1.65 25.11 13.56
N VAL A 433 -2.65 24.31 13.93
CA VAL A 433 -2.46 23.01 14.56
C VAL A 433 -2.71 21.91 13.52
N ALA A 434 -1.66 21.16 13.19
CA ALA A 434 -1.73 20.12 12.17
C ALA A 434 -2.83 19.07 12.51
N PRO A 435 -3.62 18.62 11.51
CA PRO A 435 -3.48 18.89 10.08
C PRO A 435 -4.09 20.23 9.57
N PHE A 436 -4.76 21.00 10.42
CA PHE A 436 -5.47 22.23 10.03
C PHE A 436 -4.55 23.45 9.88
N ARG A 437 -4.90 24.37 8.97
CA ARG A 437 -4.13 25.61 8.73
C ARG A 437 -4.81 26.91 9.18
N ALA A 438 -6.08 26.87 9.58
CA ALA A 438 -6.77 28.00 10.20
C ALA A 438 -7.38 27.55 11.54
N CYS A 439 -6.90 28.17 12.61
CA CYS A 439 -7.26 27.86 14.00
C CYS A 439 -7.48 29.15 14.78
N PHE A 440 -8.34 29.07 15.79
CA PHE A 440 -8.86 30.22 16.53
C PHE A 440 -8.97 29.90 18.02
N ARG A 441 -8.86 30.91 18.89
CA ARG A 441 -9.02 30.74 20.34
C ARG A 441 -10.49 30.49 20.68
N SER A 442 -10.80 29.35 21.28
CA SER A 442 -12.16 28.92 21.67
C SER A 442 -12.89 29.96 22.53
N GLY A 443 -12.17 30.63 23.45
CA GLY A 443 -12.74 31.69 24.29
C GLY A 443 -13.20 32.95 23.55
N SER A 444 -12.79 33.16 22.29
CA SER A 444 -13.27 34.26 21.44
C SER A 444 -14.55 33.90 20.65
N ILE A 445 -14.94 32.62 20.63
CA ILE A 445 -16.05 32.12 19.82
C ILE A 445 -17.27 31.86 20.71
N ARG A 446 -18.39 32.54 20.41
CA ARG A 446 -19.65 32.34 21.13
C ARG A 446 -20.27 30.99 20.78
N ARG A 447 -21.04 30.38 21.69
CA ARG A 447 -21.85 29.18 21.39
C ARG A 447 -23.24 29.60 20.90
N GLY A 448 -23.75 28.89 19.89
CA GLY A 448 -25.09 29.05 19.31
C GLY A 448 -25.80 27.71 19.13
N LEU A 449 -27.03 27.74 18.61
CA LEU A 449 -27.91 26.57 18.50
C LEU A 449 -27.34 25.45 17.63
N SER A 450 -26.68 25.80 16.54
CA SER A 450 -26.04 24.89 15.59
C SER A 450 -24.53 24.70 15.82
N GLY A 451 -24.01 25.06 16.99
CA GLY A 451 -22.60 24.93 17.36
C GLY A 451 -21.89 26.29 17.56
N PRO A 452 -20.57 26.36 17.36
CA PRO A 452 -19.81 27.61 17.47
C PRO A 452 -20.29 28.70 16.49
N VAL A 453 -20.38 29.95 16.93
CA VAL A 453 -20.81 31.08 16.10
C VAL A 453 -19.61 31.62 15.32
N VAL A 454 -19.52 31.19 14.06
CA VAL A 454 -18.42 31.47 13.12
C VAL A 454 -19.00 31.81 11.73
N PRO A 455 -18.20 32.29 10.76
CA PRO A 455 -18.68 32.52 9.40
C PRO A 455 -19.38 31.30 8.80
N THR A 456 -20.55 31.49 8.19
CA THR A 456 -21.24 30.42 7.46
C THR A 456 -20.57 30.17 6.11
N ILE A 457 -20.59 28.91 5.65
CA ILE A 457 -20.09 28.53 4.32
C ILE A 457 -21.27 27.97 3.53
N ASP A 458 -21.67 28.64 2.45
CA ASP A 458 -22.71 28.15 1.53
C ASP A 458 -22.08 27.54 0.29
N LEU A 459 -22.33 26.26 0.03
CA LEU A 459 -22.14 25.66 -1.30
C LEU A 459 -23.39 25.97 -2.14
N VAL A 460 -23.26 26.82 -3.15
CA VAL A 460 -24.36 27.15 -4.08
C VAL A 460 -24.46 26.04 -5.13
N LEU A 461 -25.65 25.50 -5.33
CA LEU A 461 -25.90 24.30 -6.15
C LEU A 461 -26.73 24.62 -7.39
N GLY A 462 -26.85 23.65 -8.31
CA GLY A 462 -27.76 23.72 -9.45
C GLY A 462 -29.24 23.83 -9.05
N GLY A 463 -29.80 25.05 -9.12
CA GLY A 463 -31.21 25.35 -8.88
C GLY A 463 -31.44 26.81 -8.48
N ASN A 464 -32.68 27.28 -8.46
CA ASN A 464 -33.02 28.66 -8.07
C ASN A 464 -32.80 28.86 -6.55
N ASP A 465 -31.77 29.63 -6.18
CA ASP A 465 -31.26 29.86 -4.81
C ASP A 465 -31.12 28.58 -3.95
N VAL A 466 -30.76 27.46 -4.58
CA VAL A 466 -30.43 26.24 -3.85
C VAL A 466 -29.00 26.33 -3.34
N TYR A 467 -28.84 26.29 -2.02
CA TYR A 467 -27.53 26.27 -1.37
C TYR A 467 -27.52 25.33 -0.15
N TRP A 468 -26.41 24.60 0.03
CA TRP A 468 -26.12 23.84 1.24
C TRP A 468 -25.29 24.71 2.17
N ARG A 469 -25.91 25.16 3.27
CA ARG A 469 -25.24 25.90 4.33
C ARG A 469 -24.51 24.94 5.28
N ILE A 470 -23.26 25.24 5.56
CA ILE A 470 -22.40 24.57 6.52
C ILE A 470 -22.16 25.57 7.65
N GLU A 471 -22.61 25.23 8.86
CA GLU A 471 -22.54 26.08 10.05
C GLU A 471 -21.46 25.58 11.02
N GLY A 472 -21.23 26.29 12.13
CA GLY A 472 -20.09 26.01 13.02
C GLY A 472 -20.02 24.59 13.56
N GLY A 473 -21.16 23.96 13.89
CA GLY A 473 -21.21 22.55 14.32
C GLY A 473 -20.91 21.52 13.23
N ASN A 474 -20.72 21.97 11.98
CA ASN A 474 -20.27 21.17 10.84
C ASN A 474 -18.87 21.61 10.35
N SER A 475 -18.54 22.91 10.43
CA SER A 475 -17.30 23.48 9.91
C SER A 475 -16.16 23.61 10.92
N MET A 476 -16.43 23.55 12.24
CA MET A 476 -15.42 23.74 13.29
C MET A 476 -15.08 22.46 14.04
N VAL A 477 -13.82 22.37 14.44
CA VAL A 477 -13.20 21.23 15.11
C VAL A 477 -12.67 21.68 16.46
N GLU A 478 -13.15 21.07 17.53
CA GLU A 478 -12.59 21.20 18.88
C GLU A 478 -11.31 20.36 18.96
N ILE A 479 -10.15 21.01 19.07
CA ILE A 479 -8.84 20.33 19.19
C ILE A 479 -8.54 20.08 20.67
N ASP A 480 -8.73 21.11 21.47
CA ASP A 480 -8.65 21.11 22.92
C ASP A 480 -9.63 22.17 23.47
N ARG A 481 -9.51 22.53 24.75
CA ARG A 481 -10.42 23.48 25.41
C ARG A 481 -10.27 24.92 24.89
N ASP A 482 -9.08 25.27 24.39
CA ASP A 482 -8.66 26.63 24.08
C ASP A 482 -8.50 26.88 22.57
N ILE A 483 -8.44 25.82 21.74
CA ILE A 483 -8.28 25.90 20.28
C ILE A 483 -9.42 25.19 19.53
N MET A 484 -10.05 25.94 18.61
CA MET A 484 -10.93 25.40 17.57
C MET A 484 -10.36 25.69 16.17
N CYS A 485 -10.36 24.71 15.28
CA CYS A 485 -9.86 24.84 13.91
C CYS A 485 -10.95 24.65 12.85
N LEU A 486 -10.74 25.22 11.66
CA LEU A 486 -11.61 25.03 10.50
C LEU A 486 -11.41 23.61 9.92
N GLY A 487 -12.46 22.79 9.95
CA GLY A 487 -12.51 21.39 9.53
C GLY A 487 -12.48 21.15 8.01
N PHE A 488 -11.83 22.04 7.27
CA PHE A 488 -11.54 21.87 5.84
C PHE A 488 -10.04 21.71 5.66
N LEU A 489 -9.62 20.86 4.73
CA LEU A 489 -8.24 20.36 4.69
C LEU A 489 -7.67 20.16 3.28
N ASP A 490 -6.36 20.34 3.19
CA ASP A 490 -5.48 19.58 2.28
C ASP A 490 -5.35 18.12 2.81
N GLY A 491 -6.47 17.36 2.95
CA GLY A 491 -6.52 15.91 3.24
C GLY A 491 -6.60 15.35 4.71
N GLY A 492 -7.80 15.30 5.33
CA GLY A 492 -8.18 14.42 6.50
C GLY A 492 -7.64 14.79 7.91
N SER A 493 -8.13 14.30 9.09
CA SER A 493 -9.33 13.54 9.57
C SER A 493 -9.52 13.84 11.11
N ARG A 494 -10.67 13.90 11.82
CA ARG A 494 -12.11 13.68 11.56
C ARG A 494 -13.02 14.76 12.23
N PRO A 495 -14.18 15.19 11.65
CA PRO A 495 -15.13 16.17 12.20
C PRO A 495 -16.24 15.57 13.08
N ARG A 496 -17.18 16.45 13.50
CA ARG A 496 -18.56 16.13 13.90
C ARG A 496 -19.54 16.68 12.84
N THR A 497 -20.60 15.96 12.48
CA THR A 497 -21.75 16.51 11.72
C THR A 497 -23.06 15.81 12.14
N SER A 498 -24.22 16.44 11.92
CA SER A 498 -25.56 15.85 12.13
C SER A 498 -26.54 16.31 11.04
N ASN A 499 -26.42 15.73 9.84
CA ASN A 499 -27.19 16.10 8.65
C ASN A 499 -28.01 14.91 8.13
N TYR A 500 -29.17 15.19 7.55
CA TYR A 500 -30.00 14.19 6.85
C TYR A 500 -29.83 14.33 5.33
N LEU A 501 -29.65 13.20 4.65
CA LEU A 501 -29.48 13.06 3.20
C LEU A 501 -30.41 11.96 2.68
N GLU A 502 -31.12 12.20 1.57
CA GLU A 502 -31.84 11.16 0.82
C GLU A 502 -31.35 11.14 -0.64
N PHE A 503 -30.88 9.98 -1.07
CA PHE A 503 -30.42 9.68 -2.42
C PHE A 503 -31.59 9.06 -3.19
N ASP A 504 -32.22 9.86 -4.05
CA ASP A 504 -33.39 9.48 -4.85
C ASP A 504 -32.93 9.08 -6.26
N LEU A 505 -32.48 7.84 -6.40
CA LEU A 505 -31.85 7.37 -7.65
C LEU A 505 -32.87 7.13 -8.77
N VAL A 506 -34.17 7.05 -8.44
CA VAL A 506 -35.28 7.03 -9.41
C VAL A 506 -35.40 8.36 -10.15
N SER A 507 -35.20 9.48 -9.45
CA SER A 507 -35.25 10.83 -10.05
C SER A 507 -33.87 11.46 -10.31
N SER A 508 -32.78 10.74 -9.96
CA SER A 508 -31.40 11.26 -9.94
C SER A 508 -31.25 12.57 -9.16
N GLN A 509 -31.78 12.58 -7.92
CA GLN A 509 -31.74 13.75 -7.03
C GLN A 509 -31.17 13.40 -5.66
N LEU A 510 -30.51 14.38 -5.04
CA LEU A 510 -30.18 14.38 -3.62
C LEU A 510 -31.10 15.38 -2.91
N LYS A 511 -31.80 14.90 -1.87
CA LYS A 511 -32.50 15.77 -0.93
C LYS A 511 -31.68 15.88 0.35
N PHE A 512 -31.57 17.07 0.94
CA PHE A 512 -30.68 17.30 2.09
C PHE A 512 -31.21 18.38 3.02
N THR A 513 -30.77 18.34 4.28
CA THR A 513 -30.93 19.44 5.26
C THR A 513 -29.58 20.09 5.57
N SER A 514 -29.56 21.39 5.82
CA SER A 514 -28.30 22.12 6.12
C SER A 514 -27.77 21.84 7.53
N SER A 515 -28.67 21.81 8.54
CA SER A 515 -28.39 21.27 9.88
C SER A 515 -29.71 20.92 10.57
N LEU A 516 -29.78 19.76 11.23
CA LEU A 516 -30.96 19.37 12.02
C LEU A 516 -31.06 20.12 13.36
N LEU A 517 -29.94 20.63 13.87
CA LEU A 517 -29.87 21.32 15.16
C LEU A 517 -30.71 22.60 15.18
N LEU A 518 -30.81 23.30 14.04
CA LEU A 518 -31.69 24.45 13.84
C LEU A 518 -33.18 24.11 14.01
N GLN A 519 -33.57 22.85 13.80
CA GLN A 519 -34.93 22.35 14.01
C GLN A 519 -35.11 21.71 15.40
N ASN A 520 -34.13 21.84 16.31
CA ASN A 520 -34.05 21.14 17.59
C ASN A 520 -34.12 19.60 17.44
N LYS A 521 -33.52 19.05 16.37
CA LYS A 521 -33.48 17.62 16.04
C LYS A 521 -32.04 17.11 15.91
N SER A 522 -31.86 15.80 16.08
CA SER A 522 -30.61 15.08 15.78
C SER A 522 -30.92 13.73 15.15
N CYS A 523 -29.98 13.17 14.37
CA CYS A 523 -30.17 11.87 13.72
C CYS A 523 -30.37 10.71 14.70
N SER A 524 -29.90 10.86 15.95
CA SER A 524 -30.11 9.91 17.05
C SER A 524 -31.46 10.05 17.78
N ARG A 525 -32.37 10.91 17.28
CA ARG A 525 -33.68 11.23 17.90
C ARG A 525 -34.80 11.51 16.88
N ILE A 526 -34.71 11.00 15.65
CA ILE A 526 -35.62 11.34 14.53
C ILE A 526 -36.44 10.14 14.03
#